data_AF-A0A444U190-F1
#
_entry.id   AF-A0A444U190-F1
#
_cell.length_a   1.000
_cell.length_b   1.000
_cell.length_c   1.000
_cell.angle_alpha   90.00
_cell.angle_beta   90.00
_cell.angle_gamma   90.00
#
_symmetry.space_group_name_H-M   'P 1'
#
loop_
_entity.id
_entity.type
_entity.pdbx_description
1 polymer ?
#
loop_
_entity_poly.entity_id
_entity_poly.type
_entity_poly.pdbx_seq_one_letter_code
_entity_poly.pdbx_strand_id
1 'polypeptide(L)' 'MLPRMPLLSQDTPMTVLYGAQSWVDSSTGERIKTLRPGSYVKNIIIEGASHHVYADQPDEFNRVVQEICDSID' A
#
# COMPACT_ATOMS: atom_id res chain seq x y z
N MET A 1 -7.15 1.44 13.08
CA MET A 1 -7.05 1.88 11.67
C MET A 1 -8.18 1.30 10.81
N LEU A 2 -8.30 -0.03 10.68
CA LEU A 2 -9.30 -0.69 9.80
C LEU A 2 -10.76 -0.21 9.93
N PRO A 3 -11.35 0.00 11.14
CA PRO A 3 -12.75 0.44 11.25
C PRO A 3 -13.02 1.82 10.64
N ARG A 4 -11.97 2.62 10.38
CA ARG A 4 -12.09 3.95 9.77
C ARG A 4 -11.96 3.92 8.25
N MET A 5 -11.55 2.79 7.66
CA MET A 5 -11.34 2.66 6.22
C MET A 5 -12.61 2.88 5.40
N PRO A 6 -13.81 2.44 5.82
CA PRO A 6 -15.05 2.76 5.11
C PRO A 6 -15.49 4.23 5.22
N LEU A 7 -14.90 5.01 6.14
CA LEU A 7 -15.29 6.41 6.38
C LEU A 7 -14.59 7.40 5.44
N LEU A 8 -13.50 6.99 4.78
CA LEU A 8 -12.84 7.82 3.77
C LEU A 8 -13.68 7.83 2.47
N SER A 9 -13.67 8.95 1.74
CA SER A 9 -14.36 9.07 0.44
C SER A 9 -14.04 7.90 -0.48
N GLN A 10 -15.02 7.40 -1.24
CA GLN A 10 -14.80 6.27 -2.15
C GLN A 10 -13.81 6.62 -3.27
N ASP A 11 -13.74 7.90 -3.63
CA ASP A 11 -12.85 8.42 -4.68
C ASP A 11 -11.40 8.59 -4.22
N THR A 12 -11.10 8.33 -2.95
CA THR A 12 -9.72 8.35 -2.45
C THR A 12 -9.04 7.01 -2.76
N PRO A 13 -8.11 6.95 -3.75
CA PRO A 13 -7.35 5.75 -4.04
C PRO A 13 -6.38 5.46 -2.90
N MET A 14 -6.08 4.17 -2.68
CA MET A 14 -5.13 3.75 -1.65
C MET A 14 -4.19 2.68 -2.20
N THR A 15 -2.90 2.90 -2.00
CA THR A 15 -1.87 1.88 -2.22
C THR A 15 -1.16 1.59 -0.91
N VAL A 16 -1.02 0.32 -0.56
CA VAL A 16 -0.31 -0.12 0.65
C VAL A 16 0.97 -0.84 0.24
N LEU A 17 2.11 -0.36 0.75
CA LEU A 17 3.44 -0.89 0.47
C LEU A 17 3.89 -1.83 1.59
N TYR A 18 4.39 -2.99 1.22
CA TYR A 18 4.92 -4.02 2.12
C TYR A 18 6.33 -4.39 1.70
N GLY A 19 7.20 -4.74 2.65
CA GLY A 19 8.44 -5.43 2.34
C GLY A 19 8.24 -6.94 2.37
N ALA A 20 8.80 -7.67 1.40
CA ALA A 20 8.66 -9.12 1.29
C ALA A 20 9.19 -9.90 2.51
N GLN A 21 10.14 -9.32 3.25
CA GLN A 21 10.79 -9.93 4.42
C GLN A 21 10.25 -9.36 5.75
N SER A 22 9.13 -8.63 5.70
CA SER A 22 8.45 -8.11 6.88
C SER A 22 7.69 -9.22 7.60
N TRP A 23 7.69 -9.19 8.95
CA TRP A 23 6.77 -10.02 9.74
C TRP A 23 5.31 -9.55 9.62
N VAL A 24 5.12 -8.27 9.29
CA VAL A 24 3.80 -7.73 8.95
C VAL A 24 3.53 -8.00 7.47
N ASP A 25 2.62 -8.94 7.21
CA ASP A 25 2.21 -9.36 5.87
C ASP A 25 1.13 -8.44 5.25
N SER A 26 0.72 -8.76 4.02
CA SER A 26 -0.27 -8.00 3.25
C SER A 26 -1.72 -8.21 3.70
N SER A 27 -1.99 -9.01 4.74
CA SER A 27 -3.36 -9.34 5.19
C SER A 27 -4.17 -8.10 5.58
N THR A 28 -3.51 -7.08 6.13
CA THR A 28 -4.17 -5.81 6.47
C THR A 28 -4.66 -5.10 5.22
N GLY A 29 -3.88 -5.10 4.14
CA GLY A 29 -4.21 -4.48 2.86
C GLY A 29 -5.38 -5.19 2.18
N GLU A 30 -5.38 -6.53 2.19
CA GLU A 30 -6.52 -7.32 1.71
C GLU A 30 -7.81 -7.03 2.48
N ARG A 31 -7.69 -6.80 3.79
CA ARG A 31 -8.83 -6.40 4.62
C ARG A 31 -9.31 -4.99 4.30
N ILE A 32 -8.42 -4.03 4.02
CA ILE A 32 -8.79 -2.69 3.54
C ILE A 32 -9.57 -2.80 2.23
N LYS A 33 -9.10 -3.62 1.28
CA LYS A 33 -9.75 -3.84 -0.01
C LYS A 33 -11.17 -4.37 0.15
N THR A 34 -11.37 -5.32 1.07
CA THR A 34 -12.71 -5.84 1.40
C THR A 34 -13.60 -4.77 2.05
N LEU A 35 -13.04 -3.90 2.89
CA LEU A 35 -13.77 -2.86 3.61
C LEU A 35 -14.11 -1.63 2.74
N ARG A 36 -13.47 -1.47 1.58
CA ARG A 36 -13.69 -0.35 0.65
C ARG A 36 -14.14 -0.86 -0.73
N PRO A 37 -15.29 -1.55 -0.82
CA PRO A 37 -15.79 -2.03 -2.09
C PRO A 37 -16.08 -0.84 -3.02
N GLY A 38 -15.60 -0.91 -4.26
CA GLY A 38 -15.75 0.16 -5.26
C GLY A 38 -14.66 1.22 -5.24
N SER A 39 -13.82 1.29 -4.21
CA SER A 39 -12.62 2.15 -4.20
C SER A 39 -11.41 1.44 -4.79
N TYR A 40 -10.50 2.22 -5.38
CA TYR A 40 -9.19 1.70 -5.75
C TYR A 40 -8.36 1.38 -4.51
N VAL A 41 -8.04 0.10 -4.31
CA VAL A 41 -7.11 -0.38 -3.28
C VAL A 41 -6.12 -1.36 -3.89
N LYS A 42 -4.82 -1.05 -3.81
CA LYS A 42 -3.74 -1.89 -4.33
C LYS A 42 -2.74 -2.21 -3.23
N ASN A 43 -2.28 -3.46 -3.19
CA ASN A 43 -1.15 -3.88 -2.38
C ASN A 43 0.07 -4.04 -3.28
N ILE A 44 1.21 -3.55 -2.85
CA ILE A 44 2.49 -3.72 -3.55
C ILE A 44 3.50 -4.27 -2.56
N ILE A 45 4.22 -5.31 -2.97
CA ILE A 45 5.28 -5.94 -2.21
C ILE A 45 6.60 -5.54 -2.86
N ILE A 46 7.51 -4.98 -2.06
CA ILE A 46 8.87 -4.63 -2.46
C ILE A 46 9.79 -5.76 -2.00
N GLU A 47 10.40 -6.42 -2.98
CA GLU A 47 11.36 -7.49 -2.77
C GLU A 47 12.63 -6.99 -2.10
N GLY A 48 13.27 -7.82 -1.28
CA GLY A 48 14.51 -7.45 -0.59
C GLY A 48 14.34 -6.40 0.51
N ALA A 49 13.11 -6.07 0.92
CA ALA A 49 12.82 -5.16 2.02
C ALA A 49 12.13 -5.85 3.20
N SER A 50 12.44 -5.42 4.43
CA SER A 50 11.75 -5.78 5.66
C SER A 50 10.63 -4.77 5.97
N HIS A 51 10.32 -4.53 7.25
CA HIS A 51 9.27 -3.59 7.65
C HIS A 51 9.55 -2.14 7.25
N HIS A 52 10.81 -1.71 7.33
CA HIS A 52 11.22 -0.35 6.97
C HIS A 52 11.61 -0.26 5.50
N VAL A 53 10.61 -0.41 4.62
CA VAL A 53 10.79 -0.55 3.17
C VAL A 53 11.65 0.56 2.56
N TYR A 54 11.43 1.80 2.99
CA TYR A 54 12.20 2.97 2.53
C TYR A 54 13.67 2.95 2.94
N ALA A 55 14.03 2.22 3.99
CA ALA A 55 15.41 2.11 4.49
C ALA A 55 16.14 0.93 3.84
N ASP A 56 15.45 -0.19 3.64
CA ASP A 56 16.04 -1.40 3.07
C ASP A 56 16.17 -1.33 1.54
N GLN A 57 15.20 -0.72 0.86
CA GLN A 57 15.14 -0.60 -0.60
C GLN A 57 14.77 0.83 -1.03
N PRO A 58 15.62 1.84 -0.74
CA PRO A 58 15.29 3.24 -0.96
C PRO A 58 15.01 3.58 -2.43
N ASP A 59 15.79 3.05 -3.36
CA ASP A 59 15.63 3.35 -4.79
C ASP A 59 14.32 2.77 -5.33
N GLU A 60 14.04 1.50 -5.02
CA GLU A 60 12.82 0.83 -5.46
C GLU A 60 11.57 1.41 -4.78
N PHE A 61 11.65 1.74 -3.49
CA PHE A 61 10.59 2.45 -2.78
C PHE A 61 10.27 3.78 -3.46
N ASN A 62 11.29 4.60 -3.74
CA ASN A 62 11.10 5.90 -4.37
C ASN A 62 10.55 5.78 -5.80
N ARG A 63 11.02 4.80 -6.59
CA ARG A 63 10.50 4.51 -7.92
C ARG A 63 9.01 4.17 -7.86
N VAL A 64 8.62 3.25 -6.98
CA VAL A 64 7.21 2.84 -6.82
C VAL A 64 6.34 4.00 -6.35
N VAL A 65 6.82 4.83 -5.41
CA VAL A 65 6.08 6.01 -4.94
C VAL A 65 5.86 7.01 -6.08
N GLN A 66 6.90 7.28 -6.89
CA GLN A 66 6.78 8.16 -8.06
C GLN A 66 5.78 7.61 -9.07
N GLU A 67 5.84 6.32 -9.40
CA GLU A 67 4.89 5.68 -10.32
C GLU A 67 3.44 5.76 -9.82
N ILE A 68 3.22 5.65 -8.51
CA ILE A 68 1.89 5.83 -7.92
C ILE A 68 1.45 7.29 -8.10
N CYS A 69 2.31 8.26 -7.79
CA CYS A 69 1.99 9.68 -7.95
C CYS A 69 1.69 10.05 -9.41
N ASP A 70 2.48 9.56 -10.36
CA ASP A 70 2.32 9.82 -11.79
C ASP A 70 1.08 9.12 -12.39
N SER A 71 0.53 8.13 -11.70
CA SER A 71 -0.68 7.41 -12.14
C SER A 71 -2.00 8.09 -11.78
N ILE A 72 -1.95 9.21 -11.05
CA ILE A 72 -3.12 9.96 -10.58
C ILE A 72 -3.11 11.34 -11.24
N ASP A 73 -4.21 11.71 -11.91
CA ASP A 73 -4.42 13.03 -12.52
C ASP A 73 -4.79 14.12 -11.49
#